data_AF-A0A7W3ZLW5-F1
#
_entry.id   AF-A0A7W3ZLW5-F1
#
_cell.length_a   1.000
_cell.length_b   1.000
_cell.length_c   1.000
_cell.angle_alpha   90.00
_cell.angle_beta   90.00
_cell.angle_gamma   90.00
#
_symmetry.space_group_name_H-M   'P 1'
#
loop_
_entity.id
_entity.type
_entity.pdbx_description
1 polymer ?
#
loop_
_entity_poly.entity_id
_entity_poly.type
_entity_poly.pdbx_seq_one_letter_code
_entity_poly.pdbx_strand_id
1 'polypeptide(L)'
;MTHTPRRIKRERTPGWRLVNATTNPLGAVIVDRSSRYGNPFTIALAQELGYEQPREAAIGAFDTWLDGNRDMWQSDEGDRRRERILSSLHLLRGRDLACTCDEDDACHADVLIRRANAPDADEWAARVRARVDRQRATAGLPPLAAATAGADNGGGQ
;
A
#
# COMPACT_ATOMS: atom_id res chain seq x y z
N MET A 1 -24.47 0.75 13.01
CA MET A 1 -23.86 2.00 12.52
C MET A 1 -22.77 1.60 11.54
N THR A 2 -22.84 2.03 10.29
CA THR A 2 -21.79 1.79 9.28
C THR A 2 -20.66 2.78 9.53
N HIS A 3 -19.49 2.31 9.95
CA HIS A 3 -18.31 3.16 10.14
C HIS A 3 -17.67 3.44 8.78
N THR A 4 -17.53 4.71 8.42
CA THR A 4 -16.78 5.11 7.21
C THR A 4 -15.28 5.05 7.52
N PRO A 5 -14.50 4.22 6.82
CA PRO A 5 -13.05 4.13 7.03
C PRO A 5 -12.38 5.49 6.90
N ARG A 6 -11.54 5.84 7.87
CA ARG A 6 -10.80 7.11 7.86
C ARG A 6 -9.32 6.91 8.12
N ARG A 7 -8.55 7.91 7.74
CA ARG A 7 -7.15 8.02 8.11
C ARG A 7 -7.01 8.50 9.55
N ILE A 8 -5.98 8.02 10.23
CA ILE A 8 -5.59 8.41 11.58
C ILE A 8 -4.11 8.79 11.57
N LYS A 9 -3.74 9.88 12.24
CA LYS A 9 -2.32 10.15 12.51
C LYS A 9 -1.79 9.18 13.55
N ARG A 10 -0.82 8.35 13.15
CA ARG A 10 -0.02 7.51 14.06
C ARG A 10 0.97 8.40 14.79
N GLU A 11 0.87 8.43 16.10
CA GLU A 11 1.91 9.02 16.94
C GLU A 11 2.88 7.96 17.48
N ARG A 12 4.13 8.37 17.70
CA ARG A 12 5.18 7.55 18.31
C ARG A 12 5.57 8.09 19.68
N THR A 13 4.60 8.68 20.38
CA THR A 13 4.73 9.23 21.72
C THR A 13 4.52 8.12 22.77
N PRO A 14 5.19 8.19 23.94
CA PRO A 14 4.94 7.25 25.03
C PRO A 14 3.46 7.17 25.40
N GLY A 15 2.93 5.96 25.56
CA GLY A 15 1.52 5.72 25.91
C GLY A 15 0.55 5.66 24.72
N TRP A 16 0.95 6.09 23.52
CA TRP A 16 0.08 5.96 22.35
C TRP A 16 -0.15 4.49 21.98
N ARG A 17 -1.40 4.14 21.65
CA ARG A 17 -1.82 2.79 21.23
C ARG A 17 -2.86 2.90 20.12
N LEU A 18 -2.69 2.11 19.05
CA LEU A 18 -3.59 2.10 17.90
C LEU A 18 -5.06 1.81 18.30
N VAL A 19 -5.26 0.88 19.24
CA VAL A 19 -6.59 0.51 19.75
C VAL A 19 -7.32 1.68 20.41
N ASN A 20 -6.60 2.67 20.96
CA ASN A 20 -7.19 3.85 21.58
C ASN A 20 -7.46 4.98 20.56
N ALA A 21 -6.91 4.88 19.35
CA ALA A 21 -6.97 5.94 18.34
C ALA A 21 -8.18 5.81 17.40
N THR A 22 -8.97 4.73 17.54
CA THR A 22 -10.13 4.45 16.70
C THR A 22 -11.31 3.98 17.54
N THR A 23 -12.51 4.41 17.13
CA THR A 23 -13.79 3.89 17.62
C THR A 23 -14.41 2.89 16.62
N ASN A 24 -13.71 2.62 15.51
CA ASN A 24 -14.13 1.66 14.51
C ASN A 24 -14.17 0.26 15.15
N PRO A 25 -15.31 -0.46 15.11
CA PRO A 25 -15.41 -1.81 15.66
C PRO A 25 -14.50 -2.83 14.94
N LEU A 26 -14.13 -2.56 13.67
CA LEU A 26 -13.15 -3.37 12.94
C LEU A 26 -11.70 -3.01 13.27
N GLY A 27 -11.50 -1.97 14.08
CA GLY A 27 -10.20 -1.45 14.49
C GLY A 27 -9.51 -0.63 13.41
N ALA A 28 -8.20 -0.44 13.62
CA ALA A 28 -7.32 0.29 12.72
C ALA A 28 -6.09 -0.55 12.37
N VAL A 29 -5.44 -0.23 11.25
CA VAL A 29 -4.22 -0.91 10.77
C VAL A 29 -3.12 0.13 10.55
N ILE A 30 -1.91 -0.13 11.05
CA ILE A 30 -0.74 0.70 10.74
C ILE A 30 -0.32 0.45 9.30
N VAL A 31 -0.28 1.52 8.51
CA VAL A 31 0.09 1.49 7.08
C VAL A 31 1.33 2.35 6.76
N ASP A 32 2.01 2.88 7.77
CA ASP A 32 3.22 3.69 7.54
C ASP A 32 4.37 2.89 6.90
N ARG A 33 5.48 3.57 6.61
CA ARG A 33 6.66 2.99 5.93
C ARG A 33 7.27 1.75 6.60
N SER A 34 6.99 1.49 7.88
CA SER A 34 7.46 0.29 8.59
C SER A 34 6.58 -0.93 8.36
N SER A 35 5.37 -0.73 7.84
CA SER A 35 4.42 -1.79 7.54
C SER A 35 4.59 -2.33 6.10
N ARG A 36 3.94 -3.45 5.82
CA ARG A 36 3.85 -3.99 4.45
C ARG A 36 3.08 -3.08 3.48
N TYR A 37 2.28 -2.15 4.00
CA TYR A 37 1.44 -1.23 3.22
C TYR A 37 2.13 0.12 2.97
N GLY A 38 3.36 0.31 3.45
CA GLY A 38 4.09 1.55 3.33
C GLY A 38 4.45 1.90 1.88
N ASN A 39 4.19 3.15 1.50
CA ASN A 39 4.57 3.71 0.20
C ASN A 39 6.09 3.58 -0.03
N PRO A 40 6.54 2.86 -1.08
CA PRO A 40 7.95 2.79 -1.45
C PRO A 40 8.48 4.07 -2.11
N PHE A 41 7.62 4.88 -2.72
CA PHE A 41 7.99 6.15 -3.33
C PHE A 41 8.06 7.20 -2.23
N THR A 42 9.24 7.78 -2.01
CA THR A 42 9.48 8.66 -0.87
C THR A 42 9.42 10.13 -1.29
N ILE A 43 8.98 10.98 -0.36
CA ILE A 43 9.02 12.44 -0.51
C ILE A 43 10.46 12.90 -0.77
N ALA A 44 11.44 12.32 -0.06
CA ALA A 44 12.85 12.61 -0.24
C ALA A 44 13.35 12.31 -1.66
N LEU A 45 13.01 11.14 -2.22
CA LEU A 45 13.38 10.81 -3.59
C LEU A 45 12.70 11.75 -4.60
N ALA A 46 11.43 12.09 -4.38
CA ALA A 46 10.74 13.05 -5.23
C ALA A 46 11.38 14.46 -5.16
N GLN A 47 11.88 14.88 -4.00
CA GLN A 47 12.66 16.12 -3.86
C GLN A 47 13.99 16.04 -4.61
N GLU A 48 14.73 14.94 -4.48
CA GLU A 48 15.99 14.70 -5.19
C GLU A 48 15.82 14.73 -6.71
N LEU A 49 14.68 14.23 -7.22
CA LEU A 49 14.32 14.24 -8.63
C LEU A 49 13.76 15.58 -9.11
N GLY A 50 13.60 16.57 -8.23
CA GLY A 50 13.18 17.93 -8.59
C GLY A 50 11.69 18.11 -8.83
N TYR A 51 10.82 17.25 -8.28
CA TYR A 51 9.37 17.46 -8.37
C TYR A 51 8.94 18.69 -7.56
N GLU A 52 8.13 19.57 -8.14
CA GLU A 52 7.61 20.79 -7.48
C GLU A 52 6.71 20.46 -6.27
N GLN A 53 5.99 19.35 -6.35
CA GLN A 53 5.07 18.85 -5.32
C GLN A 53 5.48 17.41 -4.93
N PRO A 54 6.53 17.24 -4.11
CA PRO A 54 7.14 15.92 -3.87
C PRO A 54 6.22 14.93 -3.17
N ARG A 55 5.32 15.41 -2.30
CA ARG A 55 4.36 14.58 -1.57
C ARG A 55 3.32 13.98 -2.53
N GLU A 56 2.72 14.84 -3.33
CA GLU A 56 1.73 14.50 -4.34
C GLU A 56 2.35 13.59 -5.39
N ALA A 57 3.59 13.87 -5.81
CA ALA A 57 4.34 13.01 -6.73
C ALA A 57 4.57 11.60 -6.14
N ALA A 58 4.99 11.50 -4.87
CA ALA A 58 5.19 10.22 -4.20
C ALA A 58 3.88 9.41 -4.05
N ILE A 59 2.76 10.08 -3.77
CA ILE A 59 1.43 9.44 -3.66
C ILE A 59 0.91 9.04 -5.04
N GLY A 60 1.05 9.89 -6.05
CA GLY A 60 0.65 9.61 -7.42
C GLY A 60 1.45 8.46 -8.04
N ALA A 61 2.76 8.40 -7.77
CA ALA A 61 3.61 7.28 -8.14
C ALA A 61 3.14 5.98 -7.46
N PHE A 62 2.79 6.03 -6.17
CA PHE A 62 2.26 4.88 -5.43
C PHE A 62 0.94 4.36 -6.02
N ASP A 63 0.00 5.25 -6.30
CA ASP A 63 -1.30 4.88 -6.86
C ASP A 63 -1.16 4.28 -8.26
N THR A 64 -0.41 4.95 -9.13
CA THR A 64 -0.14 4.49 -10.50
C THR A 64 0.60 3.15 -10.52
N TRP A 65 1.56 2.98 -9.61
CA TRP A 65 2.27 1.72 -9.44
C TRP A 65 1.35 0.62 -8.90
N LEU A 66 0.46 0.90 -7.95
CA LEU A 66 -0.55 -0.05 -7.48
C LEU A 66 -1.52 -0.47 -8.60
N ASP A 67 -1.77 0.39 -9.59
CA ASP A 67 -2.55 0.07 -10.80
C ASP A 67 -1.79 -0.78 -11.85
N GLY A 68 -0.58 -1.23 -11.51
CA GLY A 68 0.23 -2.09 -12.38
C GLY A 68 1.05 -1.33 -13.42
N ASN A 69 1.27 -0.03 -13.24
CA ASN A 69 2.35 0.67 -13.94
C ASN A 69 3.71 0.22 -13.36
N ARG A 70 4.68 -0.06 -14.24
CA ARG A 70 6.05 -0.44 -13.86
C ARG A 70 7.10 0.58 -14.29
N ASP A 71 6.77 1.62 -15.05
CA ASP A 71 7.71 2.56 -15.70
C ASP A 71 8.74 3.14 -14.71
N MET A 72 8.28 3.54 -13.51
CA MET A 72 9.13 4.10 -12.46
C MET A 72 9.94 3.07 -11.68
N TRP A 73 9.54 1.79 -11.67
CA TRP A 73 10.23 0.75 -10.91
C TRP A 73 10.03 -0.65 -11.52
N GLN A 74 10.90 -0.98 -12.47
CA GLN A 74 10.89 -2.24 -13.22
C GLN A 74 11.82 -3.29 -12.61
N SER A 75 11.58 -3.69 -11.35
CA SER A 75 12.36 -4.74 -10.69
C SER A 75 11.49 -5.83 -10.09
N ASP A 76 12.09 -7.00 -9.88
CA ASP A 76 11.43 -8.11 -9.19
C ASP A 76 11.01 -7.72 -7.75
N GLU A 77 11.83 -6.94 -7.06
CA GLU A 77 11.52 -6.40 -5.74
C GLU A 77 10.27 -5.51 -5.77
N GLY A 78 10.20 -4.57 -6.74
CA GLY A 78 9.05 -3.69 -6.91
C GLY A 78 7.78 -4.50 -7.18
N ASP A 79 7.86 -5.48 -8.06
CA ASP A 79 6.71 -6.34 -8.38
C ASP A 79 6.25 -7.18 -7.18
N ARG A 80 7.17 -7.80 -6.44
CA ARG A 80 6.86 -8.56 -5.23
C ARG A 80 6.30 -7.67 -4.12
N ARG A 81 6.79 -6.43 -3.98
CA ARG A 81 6.28 -5.47 -3.00
C ARG A 81 4.84 -5.07 -3.31
N ARG A 82 4.51 -4.86 -4.59
CA ARG A 82 3.13 -4.63 -5.05
C ARG A 82 2.25 -5.80 -4.66
N GLU A 83 2.69 -7.03 -4.96
CA GLU A 83 1.89 -8.23 -4.67
C GLU A 83 1.65 -8.43 -3.18
N ARG A 84 2.63 -8.12 -2.31
CA ARG A 84 2.42 -8.18 -0.84
C ARG A 84 1.28 -7.27 -0.38
N ILE A 85 1.09 -6.12 -1.02
CA ILE A 85 -0.03 -5.21 -0.73
C ILE A 85 -1.32 -5.80 -1.30
N LEU A 86 -1.35 -6.16 -2.58
CA LEU A 86 -2.56 -6.65 -3.25
C LEU A 86 -3.11 -7.95 -2.63
N SER A 87 -2.23 -8.87 -2.20
CA SER A 87 -2.61 -10.14 -1.54
C SER A 87 -3.26 -9.95 -0.18
N SER A 88 -3.08 -8.79 0.45
CA SER A 88 -3.64 -8.50 1.77
C SER A 88 -4.55 -7.29 1.81
N LEU A 89 -4.89 -6.71 0.65
CA LEU A 89 -5.71 -5.52 0.58
C LEU A 89 -7.10 -5.73 1.21
N HIS A 90 -7.67 -6.94 1.08
CA HIS A 90 -8.94 -7.31 1.70
C HIS A 90 -8.92 -7.17 3.23
N LEU A 91 -7.76 -7.25 3.89
CA LEU A 91 -7.63 -7.06 5.34
C LEU A 91 -7.79 -5.60 5.79
N LEU A 92 -7.79 -4.65 4.84
CA LEU A 92 -8.00 -3.22 5.11
C LEU A 92 -9.47 -2.79 4.96
N ARG A 93 -10.34 -3.68 4.45
CA ARG A 93 -11.77 -3.39 4.24
C ARG A 93 -12.44 -2.97 5.53
N GLY A 94 -13.13 -1.84 5.49
CA GLY A 94 -13.88 -1.29 6.61
C GLY A 94 -13.02 -0.78 7.78
N ARG A 95 -11.69 -0.88 7.72
CA ARG A 95 -10.78 -0.50 8.83
C ARG A 95 -10.25 0.90 8.67
N ASP A 96 -10.01 1.58 9.79
CA ASP A 96 -9.26 2.83 9.77
C ASP A 96 -7.77 2.56 9.49
N LEU A 97 -7.08 3.49 8.83
CA LEU A 97 -5.67 3.33 8.48
C LEU A 97 -4.80 4.38 9.17
N ALA A 98 -3.78 3.93 9.88
CA ALA A 98 -2.89 4.80 10.66
C ALA A 98 -1.53 5.01 9.96
N CYS A 99 -1.20 6.26 9.67
CA CYS A 99 0.08 6.67 9.07
C CYS A 99 0.69 7.83 9.87
N THR A 100 2.00 8.02 9.83
CA THR A 100 2.67 9.11 10.56
C THR A 100 2.54 10.48 9.89
N CYS A 101 1.91 10.57 8.71
CA CYS A 101 1.64 11.86 8.06
C CYS A 101 0.61 12.68 8.87
N ASP A 102 0.75 14.00 8.85
CA ASP A 102 -0.22 14.92 9.44
C ASP A 102 -1.61 14.79 8.80
N GLU A 103 -2.67 15.10 9.57
CA GLU A 103 -4.07 14.89 9.15
C GLU A 103 -4.49 15.84 8.02
N ASP A 104 -3.84 16.99 7.90
CA ASP A 104 -4.10 17.97 6.84
C ASP A 104 -3.33 17.67 5.53
N ASP A 105 -2.30 16.81 5.61
CA ASP A 105 -1.46 16.47 4.46
C ASP A 105 -2.04 15.32 3.63
N ALA A 106 -1.85 15.37 2.31
CA ALA A 106 -2.10 14.20 1.46
C ALA A 106 -1.30 12.98 1.93
N CYS A 107 -1.93 11.80 1.93
CA CYS A 107 -1.32 10.56 2.42
C CYS A 107 -1.61 9.36 1.52
N HIS A 108 -0.68 8.39 1.48
CA HIS A 108 -0.88 7.13 0.76
C HIS A 108 -1.96 6.24 1.40
N ALA A 109 -2.26 6.45 2.69
CA ALA A 109 -3.34 5.76 3.37
C ALA A 109 -4.71 6.05 2.72
N ASP A 110 -4.89 7.23 2.12
CA ASP A 110 -6.13 7.59 1.43
C ASP A 110 -6.31 6.75 0.15
N VAL A 111 -5.21 6.48 -0.57
CA VAL A 111 -5.17 5.53 -1.70
C VAL A 111 -5.59 4.13 -1.25
N LEU A 112 -5.02 3.65 -0.13
CA LEU A 112 -5.33 2.33 0.41
C LEU A 112 -6.78 2.22 0.87
N ILE A 113 -7.33 3.24 1.55
CA ILE A 113 -8.75 3.29 1.93
C ILE A 113 -9.62 3.18 0.68
N ARG A 114 -9.37 4.01 -0.34
CA ARG A 114 -10.14 4.00 -1.58
C ARG A 114 -10.09 2.63 -2.27
N ARG A 115 -8.89 2.06 -2.44
CA ARG A 115 -8.71 0.78 -3.15
C ARG A 115 -9.29 -0.40 -2.38
N ALA A 116 -9.11 -0.46 -1.06
CA ALA A 116 -9.61 -1.57 -0.25
C ALA A 116 -11.13 -1.62 -0.17
N ASN A 117 -11.79 -0.45 -0.20
CA ASN A 117 -13.24 -0.32 -0.01
C ASN A 117 -14.02 -0.11 -1.33
N ALA A 118 -13.36 -0.18 -2.49
CA ALA A 118 -14.04 -0.17 -3.78
C ALA A 118 -14.88 -1.45 -3.96
N PRO A 119 -16.08 -1.37 -4.57
CA PRO A 119 -16.93 -2.54 -4.81
C PRO A 119 -16.24 -3.65 -5.62
N ASP A 120 -15.32 -3.28 -6.52
CA ASP A 120 -14.60 -4.21 -7.40
C ASP A 120 -13.14 -4.44 -6.96
N ALA A 121 -12.82 -4.23 -5.68
CA ALA A 121 -11.44 -4.28 -5.18
C ALA A 121 -10.72 -5.61 -5.47
N ASP A 122 -11.43 -6.75 -5.37
CA ASP A 122 -10.85 -8.07 -5.65
C ASP A 122 -10.62 -8.27 -7.15
N GLU A 123 -11.60 -7.90 -7.98
CA GLU A 123 -11.48 -7.96 -9.43
C GLU A 123 -10.39 -7.01 -9.94
N TRP A 124 -10.30 -5.80 -9.38
CA TRP A 124 -9.25 -4.84 -9.67
C TRP A 124 -7.87 -5.44 -9.35
N ALA A 125 -7.68 -6.00 -8.15
CA ALA A 125 -6.41 -6.61 -7.77
C ALA A 125 -6.04 -7.78 -8.70
N ALA A 126 -7.00 -8.62 -9.09
CA ALA A 126 -6.79 -9.69 -10.05
C ALA A 126 -6.38 -9.17 -11.44
N ARG A 127 -7.02 -8.10 -11.94
CA ARG A 127 -6.65 -7.45 -13.21
C ARG A 127 -5.24 -6.88 -13.18
N VAL A 128 -4.85 -6.23 -12.07
CA VAL A 128 -3.50 -5.69 -11.88
C VAL A 128 -2.46 -6.82 -11.90
N ARG A 129 -2.70 -7.92 -11.18
CA ARG A 129 -1.80 -9.08 -11.19
C ARG A 129 -1.57 -9.63 -12.59
N ALA A 130 -2.65 -9.89 -13.32
CA ALA A 130 -2.56 -10.39 -14.69
C ALA A 130 -1.80 -9.43 -15.61
N ARG A 131 -1.95 -8.11 -15.42
CA ARG A 131 -1.19 -7.09 -16.15
C ARG A 131 0.30 -7.16 -15.82
N VAL A 132 0.66 -7.19 -14.54
CA VAL A 132 2.06 -7.24 -14.10
C VAL A 132 2.74 -8.52 -14.55
N ASP A 133 2.06 -9.67 -14.48
CA ASP A 133 2.60 -10.94 -14.98
C ASP A 133 2.88 -10.90 -16.48
N ARG A 134 2.01 -10.28 -17.29
CA ARG A 134 2.29 -10.05 -18.72
C ARG A 134 3.52 -9.16 -18.93
N GLN A 135 3.63 -8.06 -18.18
CA GLN A 135 4.79 -7.16 -18.28
C GLN A 135 6.09 -7.85 -17.86
N ARG A 136 6.04 -8.72 -16.84
CA ARG A 136 7.17 -9.54 -16.40
C ARG A 136 7.59 -10.54 -17.47
N ALA A 137 6.63 -11.23 -18.08
CA ALA A 137 6.90 -12.16 -19.18
C ALA A 137 7.59 -11.45 -20.37
N THR A 138 7.12 -10.25 -20.75
CA THR A 138 7.77 -9.43 -21.79
C THR A 138 9.21 -9.05 -21.41
N ALA A 139 9.50 -8.89 -20.12
CA ALA A 139 10.84 -8.60 -19.60
C ALA A 139 11.68 -9.86 -19.33
N GLY A 140 11.22 -11.06 -19.71
CA GLY A 140 11.92 -12.33 -19.46
C GLY A 140 11.93 -12.78 -17.99
N LEU A 141 11.05 -12.21 -17.15
CA LEU A 141 10.90 -12.58 -15.74
C LEU A 141 9.74 -13.57 -15.55
N PRO A 142 9.83 -14.49 -14.58
CA PRO A 142 8.74 -15.41 -14.28
C PRO A 142 7.54 -14.67 -13.65
N PRO A 143 6.30 -15.16 -13.85
CA PRO A 143 5.11 -14.59 -13.21
C PRO A 143 5.20 -14.70 -11.69
N LEU A 144 4.58 -13.76 -10.97
CA LEU A 144 4.61 -13.72 -9.51
C LEU A 144 3.86 -14.92 -8.90
N ALA A 145 2.76 -15.33 -9.52
CA ALA A 145 1.94 -16.46 -9.07
C ALA A 145 2.68 -17.81 -9.07
N ALA A 146 3.75 -17.95 -9.85
CA ALA A 146 4.57 -19.17 -9.85
C ALA A 146 5.52 -19.26 -8.63
N ALA A 147 5.76 -18.16 -7.92
CA ALA A 147 6.72 -18.11 -6.81
C ALA A 147 6.11 -18.34 -5.41
N THR A 148 4.78 -18.30 -5.27
CA THR A 148 4.10 -18.46 -3.97
C THR A 148 3.98 -19.90 -3.49
N ALA A 149 4.39 -20.90 -4.29
CA ALA A 149 4.40 -22.31 -3.88
C ALA A 149 5.57 -22.69 -2.95
N GLY A 150 6.42 -21.75 -2.52
CA GLY A 150 7.65 -22.09 -1.78
C GLY A 150 8.17 -21.07 -0.76
N ALA A 151 7.37 -20.10 -0.32
CA ALA A 151 7.86 -19.07 0.62
C ALA A 151 6.89 -18.81 1.79
N ASP A 152 6.42 -19.87 2.42
CA ASP A 152 6.10 -19.83 3.85
C ASP A 152 7.32 -20.35 4.62
N ASN A 153 8.23 -19.42 4.94
CA ASN A 153 9.32 -19.65 5.88
C ASN A 153 9.55 -18.37 6.70
N GLY A 154 8.80 -18.27 7.80
CA GLY A 154 9.38 -18.07 9.13
C GLY A 154 9.95 -16.70 9.55
N GLY A 155 9.39 -16.19 10.66
CA GLY A 155 10.16 -15.53 11.73
C GLY A 155 10.01 -14.01 11.80
N GLY A 156 9.61 -13.40 12.91
CA GLY A 156 9.36 -13.92 14.26
C GLY A 156 9.03 -12.78 15.21
N GLN A 157 8.38 -13.15 16.32
CA GLN A 157 8.25 -12.48 17.63
C GLN A 157 7.88 -10.99 17.66
#